data_AF-A0A2S2QJZ1-F1
#
_entry.id   AF-A0A2S2QJZ1-F1
#
_cell.length_a   1.000
_cell.length_b   1.000
_cell.length_c   1.000
_cell.angle_alpha   90.00
_cell.angle_beta   90.00
_cell.angle_gamma   90.00
#
_symmetry.space_group_name_H-M   'P 1'
#
loop_
_entity.id
_entity.type
_entity.pdbx_description
1 polymer ?
#
loop_
_entity_poly.entity_id
_entity_poly.type
_entity_poly.pdbx_seq_one_letter_code
_entity_poly.pdbx_strand_id
1 'polypeptide(L)'
;MLIKDLYSDYMSDSSKVAMLNRRAFSDVLPDPPRSSRRKEEARQVEFVRIGQALKLDTIVKGDAPTSLATTGLFKRAPWEPQCFYPDFGHDIVCGDSWGDSRLIVGTENSGVFV
;
A
#
# COMPACT_ATOMS: atom_id res chain seq x y z
N MET A 1 -39.58 -22.04 10.25
CA MET A 1 -38.95 -21.31 9.14
C MET A 1 -37.77 -20.52 9.72
N LEU A 2 -36.79 -21.23 10.31
CA LEU A 2 -35.92 -20.69 11.35
C LEU A 2 -35.04 -19.51 10.89
N ILE A 3 -34.61 -19.52 9.63
CA ILE A 3 -33.74 -18.50 9.05
C ILE A 3 -34.48 -17.17 8.79
N LYS A 4 -35.77 -17.23 8.46
CA LYS A 4 -36.56 -16.01 8.19
C LYS A 4 -36.88 -15.25 9.48
N ASP A 5 -37.16 -15.99 10.53
CA ASP A 5 -37.46 -15.41 11.85
C ASP A 5 -36.20 -14.72 12.41
N LEU A 6 -35.03 -15.38 12.30
CA LEU A 6 -33.74 -14.84 12.72
C LEU A 6 -33.32 -13.57 11.95
N TYR A 7 -33.61 -13.52 10.64
CA TYR A 7 -33.33 -12.34 9.82
C TYR A 7 -34.23 -11.15 10.18
N SER A 8 -35.51 -11.41 10.46
CA SER A 8 -36.46 -10.37 10.85
C SER A 8 -36.09 -9.72 12.20
N ASP A 9 -35.69 -10.54 13.17
CA ASP A 9 -35.26 -10.05 14.49
C ASP A 9 -34.02 -9.17 14.38
N TYR A 10 -33.01 -9.60 13.60
CA TYR A 10 -31.78 -8.84 13.39
C TYR A 10 -32.01 -7.48 12.70
N MET A 11 -32.91 -7.42 11.71
CA MET A 11 -33.23 -6.18 11.01
C MET A 11 -34.01 -5.19 11.89
N SER A 12 -34.82 -5.68 12.83
CA SER A 12 -35.62 -4.83 13.72
C SER A 12 -34.77 -4.06 14.76
N ASP A 13 -33.66 -4.64 15.21
CA ASP A 13 -32.81 -4.05 16.26
C ASP A 13 -31.80 -3.03 15.68
N SER A 14 -31.44 -3.17 14.40
CA SER A 14 -30.53 -2.26 13.70
C SER A 14 -31.07 -0.83 13.57
N SER A 15 -32.40 -0.63 13.65
CA SER A 15 -33.03 0.70 13.55
C SER A 15 -32.79 1.58 14.78
N LYS A 16 -32.59 0.99 15.98
CA LYS A 16 -32.34 1.74 17.23
C LYS A 16 -30.87 2.12 17.40
N VAL A 17 -29.96 1.31 16.87
CA VAL A 17 -28.50 1.54 16.93
C VAL A 17 -28.07 2.71 16.01
N ALA A 18 -28.83 3.00 14.96
CA ALA A 18 -28.52 4.06 14.00
C ALA A 18 -28.61 5.49 14.58
N MET A 19 -29.42 5.75 15.60
CA MET A 19 -29.58 7.11 16.17
C MET A 19 -28.47 7.51 17.15
N LEU A 20 -27.71 6.54 17.69
CA LEU A 20 -26.52 6.80 18.51
C LEU A 20 -25.24 6.94 17.66
N ASN A 21 -25.31 6.62 16.37
CA ASN A 21 -24.17 6.59 15.43
C ASN A 21 -23.84 7.94 14.75
N ARG A 22 -24.39 9.05 15.23
CA ARG A 22 -24.13 10.39 14.64
C ARG A 22 -23.10 11.25 15.37
N ARG A 23 -22.53 10.77 16.48
CA ARG A 23 -21.44 11.45 17.18
C ARG A 23 -20.17 10.61 17.02
N ALA A 24 -19.07 11.24 16.62
CA ALA A 24 -17.79 10.55 16.59
C ALA A 24 -17.44 10.15 18.03
N PHE A 25 -16.78 9.01 18.20
CA PHE A 25 -16.41 8.49 19.53
C PHE A 25 -15.62 9.53 20.37
N SER A 26 -14.91 10.45 19.68
CA SER A 26 -14.22 11.60 20.25
C SER A 26 -15.13 12.60 20.96
N ASP A 27 -16.37 12.76 20.52
CA ASP A 27 -17.30 13.80 20.99
C ASP A 27 -17.97 13.44 22.33
N VAL A 28 -17.80 12.19 22.78
CA VAL A 28 -18.38 11.64 24.01
C VAL A 28 -17.32 11.56 25.13
N LEU A 29 -16.04 11.69 24.78
CA LEU A 29 -14.95 11.63 25.74
C LEU A 29 -14.70 13.02 26.34
N PRO A 30 -14.66 13.15 27.68
CA PRO A 30 -14.32 14.42 28.30
C PRO A 30 -12.90 14.84 27.92
N ASP A 31 -12.76 16.13 27.59
CA ASP A 31 -11.47 16.74 27.25
C ASP A 31 -10.47 16.48 28.39
N PRO A 32 -9.29 15.91 28.09
CA PRO A 32 -8.32 15.59 29.13
C PRO A 32 -7.83 16.88 29.82
N PRO A 33 -7.49 16.83 31.13
CA PRO A 33 -7.18 18.01 31.93
C PRO A 33 -6.05 18.86 31.30
N ARG A 34 -6.04 20.19 31.48
CA ARG A 34 -5.09 21.14 30.84
C ARG A 34 -3.61 20.75 30.84
N SER A 35 -3.15 19.88 31.75
CA SER A 35 -1.81 19.28 31.75
C SER A 35 -1.55 18.36 30.53
N SER A 36 -2.59 17.70 30.01
CA SER A 36 -2.57 16.89 28.80
C SER A 36 -2.26 17.73 27.56
N ARG A 37 -2.80 18.95 27.48
CA ARG A 37 -2.56 19.88 26.35
C ARG A 37 -1.09 20.26 26.25
N ARG A 38 -0.44 20.60 27.37
CA ARG A 38 1.02 20.88 27.39
C ARG A 38 1.86 19.65 27.05
N LYS A 39 1.45 18.47 27.53
CA LYS A 39 2.12 17.20 27.18
C LYS A 39 1.96 16.89 25.68
N GLU A 40 0.83 17.23 25.10
CA GLU A 40 0.55 17.04 23.68
C GLU A 40 1.30 18.05 22.81
N GLU A 41 1.39 19.31 23.22
CA GLU A 41 2.24 20.32 22.57
C GLU A 41 3.71 19.88 22.55
N ALA A 42 4.23 19.35 23.66
CA ALA A 42 5.59 18.80 23.71
C ALA A 42 5.77 17.60 22.76
N ARG A 43 4.75 16.74 22.64
CA ARG A 43 4.75 15.61 21.70
C ARG A 43 4.75 16.09 20.24
N GLN A 44 4.00 17.14 19.91
CA GLN A 44 3.98 17.71 18.56
C GLN A 44 5.34 18.29 18.17
N VAL A 45 6.00 19.02 19.08
CA VAL A 45 7.35 19.54 18.86
C VAL A 45 8.34 18.39 18.60
N GLU A 46 8.25 17.33 19.40
CA GLU A 46 9.13 16.17 19.26
C GLU A 46 8.86 15.37 17.98
N PHE A 47 7.59 15.22 17.60
CA PHE A 47 7.19 14.60 16.35
C PHE A 47 7.80 15.35 15.14
N VAL A 48 7.71 16.68 15.13
CA VAL A 48 8.31 17.50 14.07
C VAL A 48 9.83 17.35 14.05
N ARG A 49 10.48 17.40 15.22
CA ARG A 49 11.95 17.26 15.33
C ARG A 49 12.44 15.92 14.79
N ILE A 50 11.80 14.82 15.20
CA ILE A 50 12.14 13.46 14.73
C ILE A 50 11.82 13.32 13.24
N GLY A 51 10.66 13.80 12.79
CA GLY A 51 10.26 13.73 11.39
C GLY A 51 11.21 14.49 10.46
N GLN A 52 11.70 15.67 10.87
CA GLN A 52 12.69 16.43 10.11
C GLN A 52 14.04 15.69 10.03
N ALA A 53 14.50 15.09 11.12
CA ALA A 53 15.74 14.31 11.13
C ALA A 53 15.66 13.07 10.21
N LEU A 54 14.55 12.31 10.29
CA LEU A 54 14.31 11.16 9.42
C LEU A 54 14.21 11.57 7.95
N LYS A 55 13.54 12.70 7.67
CA LYS A 55 13.46 13.25 6.31
C LYS A 55 14.87 13.55 5.78
N LEU A 56 15.71 14.24 6.55
CA LEU A 56 17.08 14.53 6.14
C LEU A 56 17.91 13.26 5.90
N ASP A 57 17.83 12.27 6.80
CA ASP A 57 18.52 10.99 6.66
C ASP A 57 18.13 10.25 5.37
N THR A 58 16.82 10.21 5.07
CA THR A 58 16.28 9.61 3.84
C THR A 58 16.75 10.33 2.57
N ILE A 59 16.94 11.66 2.65
CA ILE A 59 17.49 12.47 1.54
C ILE A 59 18.98 12.19 1.34
N VAL A 60 19.76 12.16 2.43
CA VAL A 60 21.20 11.89 2.38
C VAL A 60 21.48 10.48 1.84
N LYS A 61 20.64 9.50 2.21
CA LYS A 61 20.71 8.13 1.66
C LYS A 61 20.32 8.04 0.18
N GLY A 62 19.61 9.05 -0.35
CA GLY A 62 19.15 9.08 -1.74
C GLY A 62 17.82 8.34 -1.96
N ASP A 63 17.19 7.81 -0.91
CA ASP A 63 15.90 7.10 -0.99
C ASP A 63 14.72 8.07 -1.14
N ALA A 64 14.90 9.33 -0.75
CA ALA A 64 13.87 10.34 -0.91
C ALA A 64 13.87 10.86 -2.36
N PRO A 65 12.71 10.93 -3.03
CA PRO A 65 12.58 11.51 -4.37
C PRO A 65 12.64 13.03 -4.28
N THR A 66 13.81 13.58 -3.99
CA THR A 66 14.03 15.04 -3.89
C THR A 66 14.39 15.68 -5.22
N SER A 67 14.79 14.88 -6.22
CA SER A 67 15.07 15.36 -7.57
C SER A 67 15.01 14.21 -8.60
N LEU A 68 14.73 14.55 -9.87
CA LEU A 68 14.88 13.62 -11.00
C LEU A 68 16.35 13.19 -11.26
N ALA A 69 17.32 13.75 -10.54
CA ALA A 69 18.74 13.39 -10.69
C ALA A 69 19.10 12.12 -9.89
N THR A 70 18.40 11.84 -8.78
CA THR A 70 18.65 10.65 -7.95
C THR A 70 17.81 9.43 -8.33
N THR A 71 16.82 9.59 -9.21
CA THR A 71 16.05 8.47 -9.81
C THR A 71 16.89 7.59 -10.73
N GLY A 72 18.14 7.97 -11.03
CA GLY A 72 19.04 7.23 -11.91
C GLY A 72 19.47 5.82 -11.44
N LEU A 73 19.16 5.43 -10.20
CA LEU A 73 19.51 4.10 -9.68
C LEU A 73 18.33 3.11 -9.63
N PHE A 74 17.09 3.58 -9.65
CA PHE A 74 15.92 2.71 -9.84
C PHE A 74 15.56 2.71 -11.32
N LYS A 75 16.32 1.94 -12.10
CA LYS A 75 16.10 1.78 -13.56
C LYS A 75 14.73 1.18 -13.93
N ARG A 76 13.95 0.74 -12.95
CA ARG A 76 12.64 0.12 -13.14
C ARG A 76 11.63 0.73 -12.19
N ALA A 77 10.47 1.11 -12.71
CA ALA A 77 9.38 1.60 -11.89
C ALA A 77 8.88 0.51 -10.92
N PRO A 78 8.32 0.87 -9.75
CA PRO A 78 7.82 -0.10 -8.77
C PRO A 78 6.76 -1.09 -9.29
N TRP A 79 6.05 -0.71 -10.36
CA TRP A 79 5.04 -1.53 -11.02
C TRP A 79 5.59 -2.38 -12.15
N GLU A 80 6.90 -2.30 -12.44
CA GLU A 80 7.49 -3.14 -13.48
C GLU A 80 7.58 -4.59 -13.01
N PRO A 81 7.15 -5.55 -13.85
CA PRO A 81 7.22 -6.95 -13.51
C PRO A 81 8.66 -7.39 -13.28
N GLN A 82 8.92 -7.98 -12.11
CA GLN A 82 10.20 -8.63 -11.81
C GLN A 82 10.10 -10.12 -12.14
N CYS A 83 11.01 -10.61 -12.99
CA CYS A 83 11.18 -12.04 -13.20
C CYS A 83 12.08 -12.59 -12.09
N PHE A 84 11.49 -13.32 -11.14
CA PHE A 84 12.23 -13.86 -9.99
C PHE A 84 12.98 -15.16 -10.31
N TYR A 85 12.59 -15.86 -11.39
CA TYR A 85 13.20 -17.12 -11.81
C TYR A 85 13.16 -17.23 -13.34
N PRO A 86 14.27 -17.00 -14.06
CA PRO A 86 14.36 -17.40 -15.45
C PRO A 86 14.49 -18.93 -15.50
N ASP A 87 13.37 -19.64 -15.59
CA ASP A 87 13.35 -21.09 -15.85
C ASP A 87 13.79 -21.42 -17.30
N PHE A 88 13.96 -20.37 -18.12
CA PHE A 88 14.39 -20.46 -19.49
C PHE A 88 15.81 -19.90 -19.62
N GLY A 89 16.78 -20.78 -19.92
CA GLY A 89 18.22 -20.48 -19.95
C GLY A 89 18.71 -19.63 -21.13
N HIS A 90 17.82 -18.93 -21.82
CA HIS A 90 18.14 -18.10 -22.98
C HIS A 90 17.51 -16.72 -22.85
N ASP A 91 18.23 -15.69 -23.30
CA ASP A 91 17.70 -14.34 -23.37
C ASP A 91 16.64 -14.25 -24.48
N ILE A 92 15.42 -13.88 -24.08
CA ILE A 92 14.27 -13.72 -24.98
C ILE A 92 14.31 -12.32 -25.59
N VAL A 93 14.39 -12.25 -26.91
CA VAL A 93 14.41 -10.98 -27.68
C VAL A 93 13.00 -10.60 -28.13
N CYS A 94 12.21 -11.59 -28.55
CA CYS A 94 10.83 -11.42 -28.98
C CYS A 94 10.03 -12.71 -28.75
N GLY A 95 8.70 -12.62 -28.80
CA GLY A 95 7.84 -13.79 -28.75
C GLY A 95 6.37 -13.44 -29.00
N ASP A 96 5.58 -14.46 -29.34
CA ASP A 96 4.14 -14.34 -29.55
C ASP A 96 3.44 -15.63 -29.09
N SER A 97 2.13 -15.54 -28.86
CA SER A 97 1.27 -16.70 -28.64
C SER A 97 1.24 -17.60 -29.88
N TRP A 98 1.25 -18.91 -29.67
CA TRP A 98 1.09 -19.90 -30.72
C TRP A 98 -0.03 -20.88 -30.35
N GLY A 99 -1.23 -20.66 -30.89
CA GLY A 99 -2.42 -21.40 -30.49
C GLY A 99 -2.83 -21.12 -29.04
N ASP A 100 -3.61 -22.03 -28.45
CA ASP A 100 -4.29 -21.75 -27.17
C ASP A 100 -3.39 -21.93 -25.94
N SER A 101 -2.27 -22.64 -26.06
CA SER A 101 -1.46 -23.04 -24.90
C SER A 101 0.05 -23.08 -25.16
N ARG A 102 0.54 -22.47 -26.24
CA ARG A 102 1.97 -22.43 -26.56
C ARG A 102 2.43 -21.01 -26.83
N LEU A 103 3.74 -20.81 -26.73
CA LEU A 103 4.39 -19.54 -26.94
C LEU A 103 5.58 -19.79 -27.84
N ILE A 104 5.71 -19.01 -28.90
CA ILE A 104 6.93 -18.99 -29.71
C ILE A 104 7.84 -17.87 -29.18
N VAL A 105 9.09 -18.20 -28.88
CA VAL A 105 10.09 -17.23 -28.38
C VAL A 105 11.34 -17.25 -29.26
N GLY A 106 11.74 -16.06 -29.69
CA GLY A 106 12.98 -15.81 -30.40
C GLY A 106 14.09 -15.43 -29.42
N THR A 107 15.22 -16.13 -29.51
CA THR A 107 16.43 -15.88 -28.72
C THR A 107 17.54 -15.38 -29.63
N GLU A 108 18.53 -14.68 -29.06
CA GLU A 108 19.58 -14.05 -29.87
C GLU A 108 20.53 -15.07 -30.52
N ASN A 109 20.94 -16.10 -29.77
CA ASN A 109 21.98 -17.04 -30.21
C ASN A 109 21.53 -18.51 -30.28
N SER A 110 20.32 -18.82 -29.80
CA SER A 110 19.86 -20.21 -29.63
C SER A 110 18.69 -20.58 -30.53
N GLY A 111 18.29 -19.66 -31.42
CA GLY A 111 17.20 -19.86 -32.37
C GLY A 111 15.82 -19.62 -31.75
N VAL A 112 14.83 -20.36 -32.26
CA VAL A 112 13.41 -20.19 -31.93
C VAL A 112 12.91 -21.42 -31.17
N PHE A 113 12.20 -21.20 -30.07
CA PHE A 113 11.57 -22.24 -29.25
C PHE A 113 10.05 -22.09 -29.28
N VAL A 114 9.30 -23.19 -29.16
CA VAL A 114 7.82 -23.26 -29.22
C VAL A 114 7.28 -24.15 -28.11
#